data_AF-A0A2G2GM13-F1
#
_entry.id   AF-A0A2G2GM13-F1
#
_cell.length_a   1.000
_cell.length_b   1.000
_cell.length_c   1.000
_cell.angle_alpha   90.00
_cell.angle_beta   90.00
_cell.angle_gamma   90.00
#
_symmetry.space_group_name_H-M   'P 1'
#
loop_
_entity.id
_entity.type
_entity.pdbx_description
1 polymer ?
#
loop_
_entity_poly.entity_id
_entity_poly.type
_entity_poly.pdbx_seq_one_letter_code
_entity_poly.pdbx_strand_id
1 'polypeptide(L)'
;MEDVLVPIVLFAIAPFIVWIVSMNGSRRSADLQATVQKAIEKGVELTPETIRALGVKPKRQDSDLRGGVVLLAIAGAFMTLGWSIQSVEPDENIFQILTGVASFPGFIGLALIAMHVLLKGKKDQD
;
A
#
# COMPACT_ATOMS: atom_id res chain seq x y z
N MET A 1 3.68 26.99 18.60
CA MET A 1 2.79 25.80 18.52
C MET A 1 1.92 25.87 17.28
N GLU A 2 1.30 27.02 16.99
CA GLU A 2 0.47 27.23 15.80
C GLU A 2 1.26 27.11 14.48
N ASP A 3 2.50 27.59 14.42
CA ASP A 3 3.35 27.54 13.21
C ASP A 3 3.73 26.11 12.76
N VAL A 4 3.80 25.17 13.70
CA VAL A 4 4.13 23.76 13.43
C VAL A 4 2.86 22.93 13.15
N LEU A 5 1.72 23.37 13.67
CA LEU A 5 0.44 22.67 13.49
C LEU A 5 -0.02 22.72 12.03
N VAL A 6 0.16 23.86 11.35
CA VAL A 6 -0.30 24.05 9.96
C VAL A 6 0.37 23.06 8.98
N PRO A 7 1.72 22.89 8.96
CA PRO A 7 2.36 21.87 8.14
C PRO A 7 1.91 20.45 8.48
N ILE A 8 1.82 20.10 9.78
CA ILE A 8 1.44 18.76 10.22
C ILE A 8 0.04 18.39 9.70
N VAL A 9 -0.93 19.30 9.84
CA VAL A 9 -2.29 19.06 9.37
C VAL A 9 -2.31 18.88 7.84
N LEU A 10 -1.56 19.70 7.09
CA LEU A 10 -1.45 19.58 5.64
C LEU A 10 -0.91 18.20 5.22
N PHE A 11 0.17 17.73 5.85
CA PHE A 11 0.77 16.43 5.55
C PHE A 11 -0.07 15.24 6.04
N ALA A 12 -0.91 15.42 7.06
CA ALA A 12 -1.79 14.37 7.59
C ALA A 12 -3.01 14.07 6.70
N ILE A 13 -3.42 14.99 5.81
CA ILE A 13 -4.59 14.81 4.93
C ILE A 13 -4.41 13.59 4.01
N ALA A 14 -3.23 13.44 3.40
CA ALA A 14 -2.96 12.34 2.47
C ALA A 14 -3.07 10.95 3.12
N PRO A 15 -2.36 10.63 4.23
CA PRO A 15 -2.51 9.34 4.90
C PRO A 15 -3.92 9.14 5.47
N PHE A 16 -4.61 10.20 5.89
CA PHE A 16 -5.99 10.11 6.37
C PHE A 16 -6.97 9.68 5.26
N ILE A 17 -6.88 10.27 4.07
CA ILE A 17 -7.70 9.88 2.92
C ILE A 17 -7.42 8.42 2.54
N VAL A 18 -6.15 8.04 2.46
CA VAL A 18 -5.75 6.65 2.14
C VAL A 18 -6.31 5.67 3.18
N TRP A 19 -6.27 6.03 4.47
CA TRP A 19 -6.83 5.20 5.54
C TRP A 19 -8.35 5.00 5.37
N ILE A 20 -9.12 6.07 5.12
CA ILE A 20 -10.57 5.97 4.91
C ILE A 20 -10.89 5.06 3.73
N VAL A 21 -10.21 5.25 2.59
CA VAL A 21 -10.44 4.44 1.39
C VAL A 21 -10.10 2.97 1.63
N SER A 22 -9.00 2.69 2.33
CA SER A 22 -8.57 1.33 2.69
C SER A 22 -9.59 0.62 3.60
N MET A 23 -10.11 1.32 4.61
CA MET A 23 -11.12 0.79 5.54
C MET A 23 -12.44 0.42 4.84
N ASN A 24 -12.83 1.18 3.81
CA ASN A 24 -14.04 0.85 3.04
C ASN A 24 -13.85 -0.39 2.15
N GLY A 25 -12.63 -0.64 1.66
CA GLY A 25 -12.32 -1.84 0.87
C GLY A 25 -12.36 -3.14 1.69
N SER A 26 -11.90 -3.09 2.95
CA SER A 26 -11.92 -4.26 3.83
C SER A 26 -13.34 -4.68 4.21
N ARG A 27 -14.22 -3.72 4.50
CA ARG A 27 -15.64 -3.99 4.81
C ARG A 27 -16.38 -4.68 3.67
N ARG A 28 -16.20 -4.21 2.43
CA ARG A 28 -16.82 -4.82 1.23
C ARG A 28 -16.41 -6.28 1.03
N SER A 29 -15.16 -6.61 1.32
CA SER A 29 -14.67 -8.00 1.23
C SER A 29 -15.31 -8.89 2.30
N ALA A 30 -15.51 -8.37 3.51
CA ALA A 30 -16.17 -9.10 4.59
C ALA A 30 -17.66 -9.35 4.30
N ASP A 31 -18.38 -8.34 3.77
CA ASP A 31 -19.79 -8.47 3.41
C ASP A 31 -20.01 -9.50 2.28
N LEU A 32 -19.11 -9.54 1.30
CA LEU A 32 -19.12 -10.56 0.24
C LEU A 32 -18.88 -11.97 0.80
N GLN A 33 -17.94 -12.15 1.73
CA GLN A 33 -17.70 -13.44 2.37
C GLN A 33 -18.91 -13.92 3.18
N ALA A 34 -19.55 -13.02 3.92
CA ALA A 34 -20.77 -13.34 4.66
C ALA A 34 -21.93 -13.74 3.72
N THR A 35 -22.02 -13.13 2.54
CA THR A 35 -23.02 -13.47 1.53
C THR A 35 -22.75 -14.84 0.90
N VAL A 36 -21.49 -15.13 0.56
CA VAL A 36 -21.06 -16.44 0.05
C VAL A 36 -21.31 -17.53 1.08
N GLN A 37 -20.98 -17.30 2.36
CA GLN A 37 -21.23 -18.24 3.44
C GLN A 37 -22.73 -18.56 3.59
N LYS A 38 -23.59 -17.53 3.59
CA LYS A 38 -25.06 -17.73 3.63
C LYS A 38 -25.61 -18.47 2.42
N ALA A 39 -25.01 -18.31 1.23
CA ALA A 39 -25.41 -19.05 0.04
C ALA A 39 -25.04 -20.54 0.14
N ILE A 40 -23.84 -20.83 0.68
CA ILE A 40 -23.38 -22.21 0.96
C ILE A 40 -24.27 -22.88 2.01
N GLU A 41 -24.58 -22.20 3.11
CA GLU A 41 -25.46 -22.71 4.18
C GLU A 41 -26.87 -23.05 3.67
N LYS A 42 -27.36 -22.37 2.62
CA LYS A 42 -28.64 -22.62 1.97
C LYS A 42 -28.60 -23.70 0.90
N GLY A 43 -27.44 -24.33 0.67
CA GLY A 43 -27.27 -25.38 -0.34
C GLY A 43 -27.27 -24.89 -1.78
N VAL A 44 -27.02 -23.60 -2.02
CA VAL A 44 -26.88 -23.07 -3.38
C VAL A 44 -25.56 -23.56 -3.97
N GLU A 45 -25.60 -24.29 -5.08
CA GLU A 45 -24.39 -24.63 -5.82
C GLU A 45 -23.77 -23.35 -6.40
N LEU A 46 -22.61 -22.97 -5.87
CA LEU A 46 -21.84 -21.84 -6.36
C LEU A 46 -20.90 -22.33 -7.46
N THR A 47 -21.28 -22.13 -8.73
CA THR A 47 -20.35 -22.40 -9.83
C THR A 47 -19.26 -21.31 -9.88
N PRO A 48 -18.09 -21.61 -10.48
CA PRO A 48 -17.00 -20.64 -10.62
C PRO A 48 -17.43 -19.35 -11.35
N GLU A 49 -18.39 -19.43 -12.28
CA GLU A 49 -18.94 -18.25 -12.94
C GLU A 49 -19.74 -17.37 -11.96
N THR A 50 -20.57 -17.97 -11.09
CA THR A 50 -21.36 -17.24 -10.09
C THR A 50 -20.46 -16.56 -9.04
N ILE A 51 -19.39 -17.22 -8.62
CA ILE A 51 -18.40 -16.66 -7.68
C ILE A 51 -17.68 -15.45 -8.29
N ARG A 52 -17.34 -15.52 -9.58
CA ARG A 52 -16.74 -14.39 -10.31
C ARG A 52 -17.74 -13.24 -10.50
N ALA A 53 -19.01 -13.54 -10.76
CA ALA A 53 -20.09 -12.55 -10.86
C ALA A 53 -20.35 -11.81 -9.53
N LEU A 54 -20.12 -12.47 -8.39
CA LEU A 54 -20.15 -11.88 -7.04
C LEU A 54 -18.98 -10.94 -6.75
N GLY A 55 -18.04 -10.77 -7.68
CA GLY A 55 -16.91 -9.86 -7.52
C GLY A 55 -15.75 -10.43 -6.70
N VAL A 56 -15.74 -11.74 -6.43
CA VAL A 56 -14.59 -12.43 -5.83
C VAL A 56 -13.47 -12.47 -6.86
N LYS A 57 -12.56 -11.49 -6.76
CA LYS A 57 -11.39 -11.41 -7.64
C LYS A 57 -10.29 -12.31 -7.09
N PRO A 58 -9.67 -13.18 -7.92
CA PRO A 58 -8.49 -13.90 -7.50
C PRO A 58 -7.40 -12.90 -7.10
N LYS A 59 -6.62 -13.25 -6.07
CA LYS A 59 -5.50 -12.41 -5.61
C LYS A 59 -4.58 -12.13 -6.81
N ARG A 60 -4.45 -10.87 -7.20
CA ARG A 60 -3.57 -10.48 -8.32
C ARG A 60 -2.13 -10.78 -7.91
N GLN A 61 -1.43 -11.61 -8.70
CA GLN A 61 -0.01 -11.93 -8.48
C GLN A 61 0.88 -10.67 -8.48
N ASP A 62 0.48 -9.62 -9.18
CA ASP A 62 1.25 -8.37 -9.29
C ASP A 62 0.90 -7.36 -8.18
N SER A 63 0.03 -7.72 -7.22
CA SER A 63 -0.34 -6.81 -6.14
C SER A 63 0.84 -6.41 -5.28
N ASP A 64 1.74 -7.36 -5.00
CA ASP A 64 2.95 -7.12 -4.20
C ASP A 64 3.95 -6.24 -4.96
N LEU A 65 4.13 -6.46 -6.28
CA LEU A 65 5.00 -5.63 -7.12
C LEU A 65 4.52 -4.18 -7.16
N ARG A 66 3.21 -3.96 -7.35
CA ARG A 66 2.64 -2.62 -7.37
C ARG A 66 2.82 -1.92 -6.02
N GLY A 67 2.57 -2.63 -4.92
CA GLY A 67 2.79 -2.11 -3.57
C GLY A 67 4.26 -1.73 -3.35
N GLY A 68 5.18 -2.58 -3.79
CA GLY A 68 6.61 -2.36 -3.67
C GLY A 68 7.11 -1.13 -4.43
N VAL A 69 6.66 -0.95 -5.67
CA VAL A 69 7.00 0.23 -6.50
C VAL A 69 6.47 1.52 -5.89
N VAL A 70 5.24 1.51 -5.36
CA VAL A 70 4.65 2.68 -4.70
C VAL A 70 5.46 3.08 -3.46
N LEU A 71 5.88 2.11 -2.65
CA LEU A 71 6.67 2.37 -1.44
C LEU A 71 8.07 2.90 -1.77
N LEU A 72 8.72 2.39 -2.81
CA LEU A 72 9.97 2.98 -3.31
C LEU A 72 9.79 4.43 -3.78
N ALA A 73 8.70 4.73 -4.49
CA ALA A 73 8.41 6.09 -4.92
C ALA A 73 8.21 7.04 -3.72
N ILE A 74 7.55 6.58 -2.65
CA ILE A 74 7.38 7.35 -1.41
C ILE A 74 8.74 7.59 -0.73
N ALA A 75 9.61 6.58 -0.66
CA ALA A 75 10.97 6.76 -0.13
C ALA A 75 11.76 7.80 -0.94
N GLY A 76 11.72 7.71 -2.26
CA GLY A 76 12.30 8.71 -3.15
C GLY A 76 11.75 10.12 -2.91
N ALA A 77 10.43 10.25 -2.71
CA ALA A 77 9.79 11.53 -2.41
C ALA A 77 10.28 12.16 -1.08
N PHE A 78 10.51 11.35 -0.04
CA PHE A 78 11.08 11.86 1.22
C PHE A 78 12.53 12.31 1.05
N MET A 79 13.34 11.59 0.27
CA MET A 79 14.71 11.98 -0.02
C MET A 79 14.77 13.28 -0.84
N THR A 80 13.92 13.42 -1.88
CA THR A 80 13.86 14.65 -2.68
C THR A 80 13.35 15.83 -1.87
N LEU A 81 12.38 15.60 -0.97
CA LEU A 81 11.90 16.62 -0.04
C LEU A 81 13.02 17.08 0.90
N GLY A 82 13.76 16.17 1.51
CA GLY A 82 14.89 16.51 2.39
C GLY A 82 15.98 17.30 1.69
N TRP A 83 16.29 16.92 0.45
CA TRP A 83 17.25 17.66 -0.37
C TRP A 83 16.73 19.06 -0.76
N SER A 84 15.44 19.18 -1.08
CA SER A 84 14.82 20.46 -1.43
C SER A 84 14.69 21.41 -0.24
N ILE A 85 14.52 20.91 0.98
CA ILE A 85 14.47 21.77 2.17
C ILE A 85 15.88 22.25 2.51
N GLN A 86 16.87 21.34 2.48
CA GLN A 86 18.27 21.67 2.77
C GLN A 86 18.83 22.76 1.83
N SER A 87 18.32 22.86 0.60
CA SER A 87 18.77 23.89 -0.36
C SER A 87 18.19 25.28 -0.08
N VAL A 88 17.07 25.37 0.65
CA VAL A 88 16.41 26.64 1.03
C VAL A 88 16.86 27.08 2.42
N GLU A 89 16.98 26.14 3.34
CA GLU A 89 17.37 26.36 4.73
C GLU A 89 18.51 25.39 5.07
N PRO A 90 19.76 25.88 5.13
CA PRO A 90 20.94 25.02 5.28
C PRO A 90 21.09 24.54 6.73
N ASP A 91 20.17 23.66 7.15
CA ASP A 91 20.36 22.78 8.30
C ASP A 91 20.87 21.42 7.81
N GLU A 92 22.06 21.05 8.27
CA GLU A 92 22.75 19.83 7.86
C GLU A 92 21.99 18.55 8.24
N ASN A 93 21.06 18.62 9.19
CA ASN A 93 20.38 17.43 9.72
C ASN A 93 19.10 17.05 8.96
N ILE A 94 18.50 17.98 8.21
CA ILE A 94 17.18 17.77 7.59
C ILE A 94 17.21 16.61 6.59
N PHE A 95 18.23 16.59 5.73
CA PHE A 95 18.38 15.51 4.75
C PHE A 95 18.58 14.15 5.42
N GLN A 96 19.36 14.09 6.50
CA GLN A 96 19.63 12.85 7.22
C GLN A 96 18.38 12.33 7.94
N ILE A 97 17.61 13.22 8.58
CA ILE A 97 16.34 12.88 9.24
C ILE A 97 15.33 12.33 8.22
N LEU A 98 15.12 13.04 7.11
CA LEU A 98 14.14 12.61 6.10
C LEU A 98 14.58 11.35 5.34
N THR A 99 15.89 11.14 5.16
CA THR A 99 16.42 9.87 4.63
C THR A 99 16.19 8.72 5.63
N GLY A 100 16.32 8.98 6.94
CA GLY A 100 15.95 8.03 7.99
C GLY A 100 14.48 7.62 7.91
N VAL A 101 13.57 8.59 7.73
CA VAL A 101 12.12 8.33 7.54
C VAL A 101 11.85 7.60 6.22
N ALA A 102 12.55 7.96 5.14
CA ALA A 102 12.44 7.31 3.83
C ALA A 102 12.85 5.83 3.84
N SER A 103 13.76 5.45 4.74
CA SER A 103 14.27 4.08 4.82
C SER A 103 13.17 3.05 5.10
N PHE A 104 12.14 3.40 5.89
CA PHE A 104 11.03 2.50 6.21
C PHE A 104 10.25 2.08 4.96
N PRO A 105 9.60 2.98 4.19
CA PRO A 105 8.95 2.59 2.95
C PRO A 105 9.96 2.08 1.92
N GLY A 106 11.20 2.58 1.90
CA GLY A 106 12.23 2.14 0.96
C GLY A 106 12.54 0.64 1.08
N PHE A 107 12.85 0.17 2.28
CA PHE A 107 13.15 -1.24 2.52
C PHE A 107 11.93 -2.15 2.36
N ILE A 108 10.73 -1.70 2.79
CA ILE A 108 9.50 -2.47 2.54
C ILE A 108 9.24 -2.59 1.03
N GLY A 109 9.45 -1.51 0.29
CA GLY A 109 9.31 -1.48 -1.16
C GLY A 109 10.25 -2.46 -1.87
N LEU A 110 11.53 -2.43 -1.49
CA LEU A 110 12.54 -3.37 -1.97
C LEU A 110 12.17 -4.82 -1.63
N ALA A 111 11.72 -5.10 -0.41
CA ALA A 111 11.33 -6.44 0.01
C ALA A 111 10.15 -6.98 -0.81
N LEU A 112 9.12 -6.17 -1.06
CA LEU A 112 7.97 -6.56 -1.88
C LEU A 112 8.36 -6.86 -3.34
N ILE A 113 9.24 -6.04 -3.92
CA ILE A 113 9.75 -6.25 -5.28
C ILE A 113 10.63 -7.51 -5.33
N ALA A 114 11.53 -7.67 -4.36
CA ALA A 114 12.39 -8.85 -4.28
C ALA A 114 11.56 -10.14 -4.15
N MET A 115 10.55 -10.15 -3.28
CA MET A 115 9.62 -11.27 -3.18
C MET A 115 8.93 -11.57 -4.51
N HIS A 116 8.47 -10.55 -5.23
CA HIS A 116 7.84 -10.77 -6.54
C HIS A 116 8.81 -11.42 -7.54
N VAL A 117 10.04 -10.92 -7.65
CA VAL A 117 11.06 -11.47 -8.57
C VAL A 117 11.44 -12.91 -8.18
N LEU A 118 11.65 -13.18 -6.89
CA LEU A 118 12.04 -14.49 -6.37
C LEU A 118 10.90 -15.53 -6.47
N LEU A 119 9.66 -15.13 -6.17
CA LEU A 119 8.48 -16.02 -6.25
C LEU A 119 8.08 -16.30 -7.70
N LYS A 120 8.25 -15.33 -8.61
CA LYS A 120 8.00 -15.54 -10.04
C LYS A 120 9.00 -16.54 -10.64
N GLY A 121 10.29 -16.43 -10.28
CA GLY A 121 11.33 -17.36 -10.75
C GLY A 121 11.14 -18.81 -10.33
N LYS A 122 10.44 -19.08 -9.21
CA LYS A 122 10.10 -20.45 -8.77
C LYS A 122 8.95 -21.07 -9.56
N LYS A 123 8.01 -20.25 -10.05
CA LYS A 123 6.80 -20.74 -10.73
C LYS A 123 7.04 -21.17 -12.19
N ASP A 124 8.15 -20.73 -12.78
CA ASP A 124 8.57 -21.12 -14.14
C ASP A 124 9.45 -22.39 -14.15
N GLN A 125 9.75 -22.99 -12.98
CA GLN A 125 10.56 -24.21 -12.84
C GLN A 125 9.77 -25.48 -12.49
N ASP A 126 8.45 -25.35 -12.24
CA ASP A 126 7.50 -26.45 -12.03
C ASP A 126 6.53 -26.56 -13.22
#